data_AF-A0A0S8G6F8-F1
#
_entry.id   AF-A0A0S8G6F8-F1
#
_cell.length_a   1.000
_cell.length_b   1.000
_cell.length_c   1.000
_cell.angle_alpha   90.00
_cell.angle_beta   90.00
_cell.angle_gamma   90.00
#
_symmetry.space_group_name_H-M   'P 1'
#
loop_
_entity.id
_entity.type
_entity.pdbx_description
1 polymer ?
#
loop_
_entity_poly.entity_id
_entity_poly.type
_entity_poly.pdbx_seq_one_letter_code
_entity_poly.pdbx_strand_id
1 'polypeptide(L)' 'MPERVRYFEGKKYFWDGEQYDREESARAKEKEYRGKSFDVRVWPEEGTVLLYTRRVVKEVVVEGG' A
#
# COMPACT_ATOMS: atom_id res chain seq x y z
N MET A 1 -7.35 -10.46 -13.71
CA MET A 1 -6.81 -10.70 -12.35
C MET A 1 -5.65 -9.74 -12.15
N PRO A 2 -5.69 -8.89 -11.10
CA PRO A 2 -4.66 -7.90 -10.88
C PRO A 2 -3.30 -8.54 -10.58
N GLU A 3 -2.22 -7.87 -10.96
CA GLU A 3 -0.87 -8.33 -10.69
C GLU A 3 -0.60 -8.33 -9.19
N ARG A 4 -0.17 -9.48 -8.63
CA ARG A 4 0.13 -9.59 -7.18
C ARG A 4 1.30 -8.71 -6.74
N VAL A 5 2.19 -8.37 -7.66
CA VAL A 5 3.40 -7.59 -7.40
C VAL A 5 3.50 -6.51 -8.45
N ARG A 6 3.76 -5.28 -8.02
CA ARG A 6 4.15 -4.18 -8.93
C ARG A 6 5.39 -3.48 -8.41
N TYR A 7 6.17 -2.94 -9.33
CA TYR A 7 7.35 -2.17 -9.01
C TYR A 7 7.05 -0.69 -9.23
N PHE A 8 7.19 0.11 -8.17
CA PHE A 8 7.05 1.56 -8.22
C PHE A 8 8.40 2.16 -7.85
N GLU A 9 8.97 2.97 -8.74
CA GLU A 9 10.28 3.63 -8.53
C GLU A 9 11.39 2.61 -8.14
N GLY A 10 11.41 1.46 -8.82
CA GLY A 10 12.34 0.37 -8.55
C GLY A 10 12.10 -0.40 -7.23
N LYS A 11 11.10 -0.02 -6.44
CA LYS A 11 10.73 -0.70 -5.18
C LYS A 11 9.58 -1.67 -5.44
N LYS A 12 9.66 -2.85 -4.83
CA LYS A 12 8.63 -3.90 -4.92
C LYS A 12 7.49 -3.64 -3.95
N TYR A 13 6.26 -3.64 -4.45
CA TYR A 13 5.02 -3.56 -3.68
C TYR A 13 4.16 -4.78 -3.97
N PHE A 14 3.36 -5.17 -2.99
CA PHE A 14 2.43 -6.29 -3.08
C PHE A 14 1.01 -5.77 -3.10
N TRP A 15 0.18 -6.35 -3.95
CA TRP A 15 -1.24 -6.07 -3.93
C TRP A 15 -1.84 -6.56 -2.61
N ASP A 16 -2.73 -5.75 -2.04
CA ASP A 16 -3.39 -6.05 -0.77
C ASP A 16 -4.37 -7.23 -0.84
N GLY A 17 -4.72 -7.66 -2.06
CA GLY A 17 -5.67 -8.74 -2.31
C GLY A 17 -7.12 -8.29 -2.39
N GLU A 18 -7.39 -7.00 -2.15
CA GLU A 18 -8.72 -6.39 -2.21
C GLU A 18 -8.84 -5.42 -3.40
N GLN A 19 -10.00 -5.44 -4.06
CA GLN A 19 -10.38 -4.48 -5.09
C GLN A 19 -11.44 -3.55 -4.49
N TYR A 20 -11.26 -2.25 -4.67
CA TYR A 20 -12.16 -1.24 -4.15
C TYR A 20 -12.97 -0.62 -5.28
N ASP A 21 -14.30 -0.55 -5.16
CA ASP A 21 -15.14 0.06 -6.21
C ASP A 21 -14.97 1.58 -6.29
N ARG A 22 -14.49 2.22 -5.21
CA ARG A 22 -14.36 3.68 -5.10
C ARG A 22 -13.06 4.07 -4.41
N GLU A 23 -12.51 5.21 -4.83
CA GLU A 23 -11.32 5.80 -4.22
C GLU A 23 -11.51 6.08 -2.71
N GLU A 24 -12.72 6.41 -2.27
CA GLU A 24 -12.99 6.68 -0.86
C GLU A 24 -12.75 5.46 0.04
N SER A 25 -13.20 4.28 -0.39
CA SER A 25 -12.97 3.01 0.30
C SER A 25 -11.49 2.66 0.33
N ALA A 26 -10.79 2.84 -0.79
CA ALA A 26 -9.35 2.66 -0.88
C ALA A 26 -8.58 3.62 0.03
N ARG A 27 -9.05 4.88 0.16
CA ARG A 27 -8.40 5.92 0.97
C ARG A 27 -8.46 5.64 2.46
N ALA A 28 -9.57 5.06 2.96
CA ALA A 28 -9.66 4.64 4.35
C ALA A 28 -8.60 3.56 4.67
N LYS A 29 -8.47 2.56 3.78
CA LYS A 29 -7.49 1.49 3.93
C LYS A 29 -6.05 1.96 3.76
N GLU A 30 -5.80 2.87 2.82
CA GLU A 30 -4.51 3.53 2.63
C GLU A 30 -4.02 4.18 3.93
N LYS A 31 -4.89 4.92 4.62
CA LYS A 31 -4.55 5.55 5.90
C LYS A 31 -4.22 4.53 6.99
N GLU A 32 -4.98 3.44 7.07
CA GLU A 32 -4.71 2.36 8.03
C GLU A 32 -3.32 1.75 7.81
N TYR A 33 -2.98 1.42 6.56
CA TYR A 33 -1.68 0.86 6.22
C TYR A 33 -0.53 1.84 6.49
N ARG A 34 -0.69 3.11 6.13
CA ARG A 34 0.30 4.15 6.45
C ARG A 34 0.53 4.30 7.95
N GLY A 35 -0.53 4.17 8.77
CA GLY A 35 -0.43 4.14 10.22
C GLY A 35 0.34 2.92 10.76
N LYS A 36 0.31 1.79 10.05
CA LYS A 36 1.02 0.55 10.38
C LYS A 36 2.44 0.48 9.80
N SER A 37 3.02 1.62 9.42
CA SER A 37 4.35 1.71 8.78
C SER A 37 4.43 0.97 7.44
N PHE A 38 3.39 1.09 6.61
CA PHE A 38 3.43 0.68 5.21
C PHE A 38 3.43 1.90 4.28
N ASP A 39 4.21 1.84 3.21
CA ASP A 39 4.03 2.70 2.05
C ASP A 39 2.93 2.10 1.18
N VAL A 40 2.02 2.95 0.71
CA VAL A 40 0.84 2.53 -0.04
C VAL A 40 0.77 3.30 -1.34
N ARG A 41 0.61 2.56 -2.43
CA ARG A 41 0.41 3.06 -3.78
C ARG A 41 -0.96 2.68 -4.29
N VAL A 42 -1.74 3.70 -4.63
CA VAL A 42 -3.05 3.54 -5.25
C VAL A 42 -2.86 3.33 -6.74
N TRP A 43 -3.50 2.30 -7.29
CA TRP A 43 -3.47 2.00 -8.70
C TRP A 43 -4.90 1.86 -9.23
N PRO A 44 -5.41 2.84 -10.00
CA PRO A 44 -6.71 2.72 -10.64
C PRO A 44 -6.64 1.69 -11.79
N GLU A 45 -7.60 0.77 -11.82
CA GLU A 45 -7.90 -0.11 -12.96
C GLU A 45 -9.30 0.20 -13.50
N GLU A 46 -9.64 -0.36 -14.66
CA GLU A 46 -10.96 -0.19 -15.27
C GLU A 46 -12.08 -0.59 -14.29
N GLY A 47 -12.74 0.41 -13.72
CA GLY A 47 -13.87 0.25 -12.79
C GLY A 47 -13.51 -0.12 -11.35
N THR A 48 -12.24 -0.30 -11.00
CA THR A 48 -11.83 -0.62 -9.61
C THR A 48 -10.53 0.08 -9.23
N VAL A 49 -10.27 0.18 -7.93
CA VAL A 49 -9.06 0.73 -7.37
C VAL A 49 -8.32 -0.38 -6.63
N LEU A 50 -7.02 -0.49 -6.87
CA LEU A 50 -6.15 -1.43 -6.20
C LEU A 50 -5.20 -0.70 -5.27
N LEU A 51 -4.86 -1.35 -4.15
CA LEU A 51 -3.82 -0.87 -3.24
C LEU A 51 -2.62 -1.80 -3.27
N TYR A 52 -1.46 -1.21 -3.50
CA TYR A 52 -0.17 -1.87 -3.44
C TYR A 52 0.58 -1.39 -2.21
N THR A 53 0.91 -2.31 -1.30
CA THR A 53 1.55 -2.00 -0.02
C THR A 53 2.97 -2.53 0.04
N ARG A 54 3.81 -1.83 0.81
CA ARG A 54 5.19 -2.23 1.13
C ARG A 54 5.48 -1.83 2.56
N ARG A 55 6.00 -2.75 3.38
CA ARG A 55 6.41 -2.40 4.74
C ARG A 55 7.60 -1.45 4.70
N VAL A 56 7.47 -0.31 5.36
CA VAL A 56 8.55 0.63 5.61
C VAL A 56 8.99 0.39 7.04
N VAL A 57 10.14 -0.24 7.22
CA VAL A 57 10.78 -0.27 8.53
C VAL A 57 11.28 1.16 8.77
N LYS A 58 10.50 1.96 9.50
CA LYS A 58 11.06 3.12 10.18
C LYS A 58 12.02 2.53 11.21
N GLU A 59 13.31 2.76 11.03
CA GLU A 59 14.27 2.61 12.12
C GLU A 59 13.75 3.47 13.27
N VAL A 60 13.11 2.83 14.24
CA VAL A 60 12.93 3.44 15.54
C VAL A 60 14.35 3.50 16.07
N VAL A 61 14.95 4.69 16.09
CA VAL A 61 16.17 4.92 16.83
C VAL A 61 15.81 4.61 18.27
N VAL A 62 16.08 3.38 18.70
CA VAL A 62 16.07 3.03 20.10
C VAL A 62 17.36 3.68 20.60
N GLU A 63 17.28 4.90 21.11
CA GLU A 63 18.35 5.43 21.97
C GLU A 63 18.42 4.48 23.17
N GLY A 64 19.30 3.48 23.04
CA GLY A 64 19.66 2.59 24.13
C GLY A 64 20.71 3.26 25.00
N GLY A 65 20.51 3.19 26.31
CA GLY A 65 21.53 3.52 27.33
C GLY A 65 21.04 4.49 28.38
#